data_AF-A0A1J3GBW7-F1
#
_entry.id   AF-A0A1J3GBW7-F1
#
_cell.length_a   1.000
_cell.length_b   1.000
_cell.length_c   1.000
_cell.angle_alpha   90.00
_cell.angle_beta   90.00
_cell.angle_gamma   90.00
#
_symmetry.space_group_name_H-M   'P 1'
#
loop_
_entity.id
_entity.type
_entity.pdbx_description
1 polymer ?
#
loop_
_entity_poly.entity_id
_entity_poly.type
_entity_poly.pdbx_seq_one_letter_code
_entity_poly.pdbx_strand_id
1 'polypeptide(L)'
;DDLVHQVFNGRWDAVVGDVTIIANRSSYVDFTLPYTESGVSMLVTLKDNNNKNTWMFLRPWSLELWVTTFCFFVFIGFIVWILEHRVNTDFRGPPHFQIGTSFWFSFSTMNFAQREKVVSNLAR
;
A
#
# COMPACT_ATOMS: atom_id res chain seq x y z
N ASP A 1 -14.66 -23.10 -39.21
CA ASP A 1 -14.67 -22.78 -40.65
C ASP A 1 -15.69 -23.57 -41.45
N ASP A 2 -15.93 -24.83 -41.09
CA ASP A 2 -16.85 -25.70 -41.82
C ASP A 2 -18.25 -25.07 -42.02
N LEU A 3 -18.83 -24.46 -40.98
CA LEU A 3 -20.15 -23.81 -41.08
C LEU A 3 -20.21 -22.70 -42.13
N VAL A 4 -19.23 -21.79 -42.13
CA VAL A 4 -19.17 -20.66 -43.07
C VAL A 4 -18.90 -21.16 -44.49
N HIS A 5 -18.06 -22.17 -44.62
CA HIS A 5 -17.76 -22.78 -45.91
C HIS A 5 -18.96 -23.56 -46.49
N GLN A 6 -19.81 -24.14 -45.65
CA GLN A 6 -21.03 -24.81 -46.10
C GLN A 6 -22.09 -23.83 -46.64
N VAL A 7 -22.07 -22.56 -46.23
CA VAL A 7 -22.88 -21.49 -46.85
C VAL A 7 -22.39 -21.22 -48.27
N PHE A 8 -21.07 -21.08 -48.46
CA PHE A 8 -20.48 -20.92 -49.78
C PHE A 8 -20.78 -22.09 -50.73
N ASN A 9 -20.78 -23.33 -50.21
CA ASN A 9 -21.14 -24.52 -50.98
C ASN A 9 -22.65 -24.67 -51.24
N GLY A 10 -23.49 -23.71 -50.82
CA GLY A 10 -24.94 -23.72 -51.04
C GLY A 10 -25.68 -24.82 -50.26
N ARG A 11 -25.05 -25.39 -49.22
CA ARG A 11 -25.71 -26.37 -48.34
C ARG A 11 -26.59 -25.70 -47.27
N TRP A 12 -26.30 -24.45 -46.95
CA TRP A 12 -27.03 -23.62 -45.99
C TRP A 12 -27.18 -22.22 -46.57
N ASP A 13 -28.28 -21.55 -46.24
CA ASP A 13 -28.53 -20.19 -46.73
C ASP A 13 -27.84 -19.12 -45.86
N ALA A 14 -27.66 -19.38 -44.57
CA ALA A 14 -27.04 -18.47 -43.61
C ALA A 14 -26.51 -19.19 -42.36
N VAL A 15 -25.61 -18.52 -41.63
CA VAL A 15 -25.09 -18.97 -40.32
C VAL A 15 -25.28 -17.85 -39.30
N VAL A 16 -25.80 -18.20 -38.12
CA VAL A 16 -25.99 -17.28 -36.99
C VAL A 16 -25.33 -17.88 -35.76
N GLY A 17 -24.43 -17.12 -35.12
CA GLY A 17 -23.72 -17.57 -33.93
C GLY A 17 -22.47 -16.73 -33.64
N ASP A 18 -21.58 -17.27 -32.81
CA ASP A 18 -20.25 -16.69 -32.57
C ASP A 18 -19.36 -16.92 -33.79
N VAL A 19 -19.47 -16.00 -34.76
CA VAL A 19 -18.70 -16.03 -36.00
C VAL A 19 -17.85 -14.77 -36.07
N THR A 20 -16.57 -14.93 -35.79
CA THR A 20 -15.60 -13.85 -35.99
C THR A 20 -15.44 -13.54 -37.48
N ILE A 21 -15.57 -12.25 -37.82
CA ILE A 21 -15.34 -11.71 -39.16
C ILE A 21 -13.83 -11.61 -39.37
N ILE A 22 -13.29 -12.37 -40.32
CA ILE A 22 -11.86 -12.38 -40.68
C ILE A 22 -11.71 -12.30 -42.20
N ALA A 23 -10.59 -11.72 -42.67
CA ALA A 23 -10.32 -11.48 -44.09
C ALA A 23 -10.41 -12.74 -44.97
N ASN A 24 -10.00 -13.91 -44.43
CA ASN A 24 -10.10 -15.17 -45.15
C ASN A 24 -11.57 -15.54 -45.43
N ARG A 25 -12.46 -15.39 -44.43
CA ARG A 25 -13.89 -15.73 -44.55
C ARG A 25 -14.65 -14.73 -45.42
N SER A 26 -14.27 -13.46 -45.38
CA SER A 26 -14.89 -12.42 -46.21
C SER A 26 -14.55 -12.55 -47.71
N SER A 27 -13.69 -13.50 -48.11
CA SER A 27 -13.39 -13.73 -49.53
C SER A 27 -14.43 -14.60 -50.24
N TYR A 28 -15.25 -15.35 -49.50
CA TYR A 28 -16.22 -16.29 -50.06
C TYR A 28 -17.64 -16.18 -49.48
N VAL A 29 -17.84 -15.41 -48.40
CA VAL A 29 -19.18 -15.03 -47.91
C VAL A 29 -19.22 -13.56 -47.53
N ASP A 30 -20.40 -12.96 -47.64
CA ASP A 30 -20.67 -11.62 -47.15
C ASP A 30 -21.15 -11.65 -45.69
N PHE A 31 -20.73 -10.66 -44.91
CA PHE A 31 -21.13 -10.48 -43.50
C PHE A 31 -21.96 -9.21 -43.33
N THR A 32 -22.89 -9.23 -42.38
CA THR A 32 -23.55 -8.02 -41.90
C THR A 32 -22.61 -7.19 -41.03
N LEU A 33 -23.02 -5.96 -40.71
CA LEU A 33 -22.29 -5.15 -39.73
C LEU A 33 -22.18 -5.90 -38.39
N PRO A 34 -21.01 -5.85 -37.72
CA PRO A 34 -20.83 -6.50 -36.44
C PRO A 34 -21.75 -5.84 -35.40
N TYR A 35 -22.54 -6.65 -34.70
CA TYR A 35 -23.37 -6.19 -33.59
C TYR A 35 -22.60 -6.21 -32.25
N THR A 36 -21.39 -6.78 -32.22
CA THR A 36 -20.50 -6.86 -31.06
C THR A 36 -19.05 -6.69 -31.52
N GLU A 37 -18.26 -5.97 -30.74
CA GLU A 37 -16.83 -5.76 -30.99
C GLU A 37 -16.05 -7.07 -30.84
N SER A 38 -15.13 -7.33 -31.77
CA SER A 38 -14.25 -8.49 -31.73
C SER A 38 -13.02 -8.18 -30.88
N GLY A 39 -12.78 -8.98 -29.84
CA GLY A 39 -11.61 -8.85 -28.97
C GLY A 39 -11.02 -10.20 -28.58
N VAL A 40 -9.71 -10.22 -28.33
CA VAL A 40 -9.01 -11.39 -27.78
C VAL A 40 -8.51 -11.02 -26.38
N SER A 41 -8.78 -11.88 -25.41
CA SER A 41 -8.30 -11.72 -24.04
C SER A 41 -7.53 -12.96 -23.62
N MET A 42 -6.41 -12.76 -22.91
CA MET A 42 -5.62 -13.84 -22.35
C MET A 42 -6.20 -14.22 -20.98
N LEU A 43 -6.63 -15.48 -20.85
CA LEU A 43 -6.99 -16.05 -19.56
C LEU A 43 -5.71 -16.50 -18.86
N VAL A 44 -5.40 -15.88 -17.74
CA VAL A 44 -4.27 -16.26 -16.88
C VAL A 44 -4.83 -16.81 -15.58
N THR A 45 -4.32 -17.97 -15.15
CA THR A 45 -4.66 -18.51 -13.84
C THR A 45 -4.12 -17.59 -12.75
N LEU A 46 -4.98 -17.21 -11.82
CA LEU A 46 -4.54 -16.46 -10.65
C LEU A 46 -3.63 -17.37 -9.83
N LYS A 47 -2.34 -17.04 -9.79
CA LYS A 47 -1.43 -17.67 -8.83
C LYS A 47 -1.79 -17.09 -7.47
N ASP A 48 -2.40 -17.92 -6.62
CA ASP A 48 -2.72 -17.56 -5.26
C ASP A 48 -1.42 -17.25 -4.51
N ASN A 49 -1.13 -15.96 -4.36
CA ASN A 49 -0.01 -15.50 -3.56
C ASN A 49 -0.44 -15.53 -2.10
N ASN A 50 -0.57 -16.74 -1.56
CA ASN A 50 -0.85 -16.98 -0.14
C ASN A 50 0.41 -16.68 0.71
N ASN A 51 1.05 -15.54 0.48
CA ASN A 51 2.05 -15.00 1.37
C ASN A 51 1.34 -14.02 2.30
N LYS A 52 0.79 -14.55 3.40
CA LYS A 52 0.31 -13.77 4.55
C LYS A 52 1.52 -13.10 5.22
N ASN A 53 2.13 -12.14 4.53
CA ASN A 53 3.32 -11.49 4.99
C ASN A 53 2.90 -10.45 6.03
N THR A 54 2.86 -10.83 7.30
CA THR A 54 2.54 -9.93 8.44
C THR A 54 3.47 -8.70 8.48
N TRP A 55 4.64 -8.82 7.87
CA TRP A 55 5.64 -7.75 7.71
C TRP A 55 5.35 -6.80 6.55
N MET A 56 4.20 -6.91 5.87
CA MET A 56 3.79 -5.98 4.81
C MET A 56 3.66 -4.53 5.32
N PHE A 57 3.30 -4.34 6.59
CA PHE A 57 3.30 -3.03 7.24
C PHE A 57 4.68 -2.38 7.34
N LEU A 58 5.75 -3.18 7.34
CA LEU A 58 7.14 -2.71 7.43
C LEU A 58 7.79 -2.56 6.05
N ARG A 59 7.12 -3.01 4.99
CA ARG A 59 7.56 -2.84 3.60
C ARG A 59 7.81 -1.39 3.15
N PRO A 60 7.03 -0.37 3.58
CA PRO A 60 7.31 1.02 3.22
C PRO A 60 8.44 1.64 4.06
N TRP A 61 8.93 0.98 5.11
CA TRP A 61 10.00 1.52 5.94
C TRP A 61 11.36 1.23 5.28
N SER A 62 11.86 2.20 4.50
CA SER A 62 13.21 2.11 3.94
C SER A 62 14.27 2.09 5.05
N LEU A 63 15.41 1.42 4.80
CA LEU A 63 16.55 1.43 5.74
C LEU A 63 17.02 2.86 6.06
N GLU A 64 16.87 3.79 5.12
CA GLU A 64 17.16 5.21 5.31
C GLU A 64 16.28 5.81 6.42
N LEU A 65 14.97 5.57 6.40
CA LEU A 65 14.06 6.09 7.41
C LEU A 65 14.36 5.51 8.81
N TRP A 66 14.82 4.26 8.90
CA TRP A 66 15.27 3.67 10.17
C TRP A 66 16.49 4.40 10.72
N VAL A 67 17.50 4.63 9.86
CA VAL A 67 18.72 5.37 10.23
C VAL A 67 18.40 6.81 10.62
N THR A 68 17.54 7.49 9.86
CA THR A 68 17.09 8.84 10.15
C THR A 68 16.37 8.90 11.51
N THR A 69 15.47 7.96 11.79
CA THR A 69 14.75 7.90 13.08
C THR A 69 15.71 7.72 14.25
N PHE A 70 16.69 6.82 14.11
CA PHE A 70 17.72 6.61 15.13
C PHE A 70 18.59 7.86 15.33
N CYS A 71 18.98 8.53 14.24
CA CYS A 71 19.73 9.78 14.30
C CYS A 71 18.97 10.89 15.05
N PHE A 72 17.69 11.09 14.74
CA PHE A 72 16.83 12.05 15.45
C PHE A 72 16.66 11.70 16.93
N PHE A 73 16.53 10.41 17.27
CA PHE A 73 16.43 9.98 18.66
C PHE A 73 17.68 10.36 19.47
N VAL A 74 18.87 10.09 18.94
CA VAL A 74 20.14 10.48 19.58
C VAL A 74 20.27 12.00 19.68
N PHE A 75 19.89 12.73 18.63
CA PHE A 75 19.94 14.19 18.60
C PHE A 75 19.03 14.84 19.66
N ILE A 76 17.79 14.37 19.79
CA ILE A 76 16.85 14.85 20.81
C ILE A 76 17.40 14.52 22.21
N GLY A 77 17.90 13.30 22.42
CA GLY A 77 18.52 12.91 23.69
C GLY A 77 19.70 13.80 24.07
N PHE A 78 20.53 14.20 23.10
CA PHE A 78 21.65 15.11 23.32
C PHE A 78 21.18 16.53 23.70
N ILE A 79 20.14 17.06 23.05
CA ILE A 79 19.56 18.36 23.39
C ILE A 79 19.00 18.35 24.82
N VAL A 80 18.22 17.32 25.17
CA VAL A 80 17.64 17.17 26.51
C VAL A 80 18.75 17.10 27.55
N TRP A 81 19.81 16.31 27.27
CA TRP A 81 20.97 16.24 28.15
C TRP A 81 21.62 17.61 28.39
N ILE A 82 21.87 18.42 27.35
CA ILE A 82 22.45 19.77 27.52
C ILE A 82 21.55 20.67 28.38
N LEU A 83 20.25 20.68 28.11
CA LEU A 83 19.30 21.56 28.80
C LEU A 83 19.16 21.19 30.28
N GLU A 84 19.04 19.90 30.56
CA GLU A 84 18.80 19.38 31.90
C GLU A 84 20.08 19.39 32.75
N HIS A 85 21.24 19.14 32.12
CA HIS A 85 22.56 19.23 32.76
C HIS A 85 22.89 20.64 33.29
N ARG A 86 22.33 21.70 32.69
CA ARG A 86 22.57 23.09 33.12
C ARG A 86 21.75 23.50 34.33
N VAL A 87 20.56 22.92 34.51
CA VAL A 87 19.55 23.40 35.48
C VAL A 87 19.42 22.47 36.69
N ASN A 88 19.63 21.16 36.53
CA ASN A 88 19.30 20.19 37.57
C ASN A 88 20.53 19.43 38.08
N THR A 89 20.82 19.54 39.38
CA THR A 89 22.01 18.93 40.02
C THR A 89 21.94 17.41 40.19
N ASP A 90 20.74 16.83 40.10
CA ASP A 90 20.53 15.37 40.17
C ASP A 90 20.91 14.65 38.86
N PHE A 91 21.00 15.39 37.74
CA PHE A 91 21.53 14.91 36.45
C PHE A 91 23.05 15.03 36.37
N ARG A 92 23.74 14.83 37.50
CA ARG A 92 25.20 14.66 37.59
C ARG A 92 25.64 13.26 38.03
N GLY A 93 24.70 12.34 38.23
CA GLY A 93 25.00 10.92 38.51
C GLY A 93 25.58 10.17 37.30
N PRO A 94 25.85 8.85 37.42
CA PRO A 94 26.35 8.05 36.29
C PRO A 94 25.44 8.15 35.05
N PRO A 95 25.98 8.21 33.82
CA PRO A 95 25.21 8.47 32.60
C PRO A 95 24.10 7.43 32.33
N HIS A 96 24.25 6.19 32.80
CA HIS A 96 23.24 5.14 32.65
C HIS A 96 21.99 5.38 33.51
N PHE A 97 22.13 6.01 34.68
CA PHE A 97 21.01 6.30 35.59
C PHE A 97 20.20 7.50 35.09
N GLN A 98 20.87 8.51 34.53
CA GLN A 98 20.25 9.72 33.99
C GLN A 98 19.35 9.47 32.78
N ILE A 99 19.77 8.57 31.88
CA ILE A 99 18.96 8.18 30.71
C ILE A 99 17.68 7.48 31.19
N GLY A 100 17.79 6.63 32.21
CA GLY A 100 16.65 5.95 32.82
C GLY A 100 15.67 6.93 33.48
N THR A 101 16.16 7.92 34.24
CA THR A 101 15.30 8.90 34.90
C THR A 101 14.64 9.87 33.91
N SER A 102 15.36 10.32 32.87
CA SER A 102 14.79 11.18 31.82
C SER A 102 13.72 10.45 31.00
N PHE A 103 13.96 9.18 30.68
CA PHE A 103 12.98 8.33 29.99
C PHE A 103 11.75 8.06 30.88
N TRP A 104 11.96 7.76 32.16
CA TRP A 104 10.89 7.55 33.14
C TRP A 104 10.06 8.82 33.38
N PHE A 105 10.71 9.99 33.45
CA PHE A 105 10.05 11.28 33.59
C PHE A 105 9.24 11.64 32.33
N SER A 106 9.79 11.42 31.14
CA SER A 106 9.08 11.65 29.87
C SER A 106 7.85 10.73 29.73
N PHE A 107 8.00 9.45 30.09
CA PHE A 107 6.90 8.49 30.07
C PHE A 107 5.82 8.84 31.10
N SER A 108 6.23 9.24 32.32
CA SER A 108 5.29 9.70 33.36
C SER A 108 4.56 10.96 32.91
N THR A 109 5.27 11.95 32.37
CA THR A 109 4.67 13.18 31.86
C THR A 109 3.70 12.91 30.72
N MET A 110 4.00 12.02 29.77
CA MET A 110 3.08 11.67 28.69
C MET A 110 1.81 10.96 29.18
N ASN A 111 1.94 10.05 30.14
CA ASN A 111 0.78 9.36 30.73
C ASN A 111 -0.02 10.24 31.71
N PHE A 112 0.63 11.25 32.32
CA PHE A 112 0.03 12.11 33.34
C PHE A 112 -0.47 13.46 32.80
N ALA A 113 0.13 14.01 31.73
CA ALA A 113 -0.31 15.24 31.06
C ALA A 113 -1.73 15.10 30.49
N GLN A 114 -2.17 13.88 30.18
CA GLN A 114 -3.54 13.62 29.73
C GLN A 114 -4.57 13.58 30.87
N ARG A 115 -4.16 13.69 32.14
CA ARG A 115 -5.06 13.64 33.31
C ARG A 115 -5.49 15.00 33.84
N GLU A 116 -4.88 16.11 33.42
CA GLU A 116 -5.39 17.43 33.78
C GLU A 116 -6.56 17.81 32.86
N LYS A 117 -7.78 17.56 33.35
CA LYS A 117 -8.98 18.22 32.80
C LYS A 117 -8.80 19.72 32.96
N VAL A 118 -8.75 20.46 31.87
CA VAL A 118 -8.80 21.93 31.88
C VAL A 118 -10.18 22.35 32.39
N VAL A 119 -10.27 22.77 33.65
CA VAL A 119 -11.52 23.23 34.29
C VAL A 119 -11.63 24.76 34.33
N SER A 120 -11.06 25.49 33.35
CA SER A 120 -11.19 26.94 33.31
C SER A 120 -12.12 27.40 32.16
N ASN A 121 -13.17 28.14 32.53
CA ASN A 121 -14.16 28.75 31.63
C ASN A 121 -13.62 29.94 30.81
N LEU A 122 -12.30 30.19 30.82
CA LEU A 122 -11.65 31.30 30.11
C LEU A 122 -10.98 30.87 28.79
N ALA A 123 -11.01 29.58 28.46
CA ALA A 123 -10.48 29.04 27.21
C ALA A 123 -11.59 28.77 26.17
N ARG A 124 -12.64 29.60 26.17
CA ARG A 124 -13.64 29.68 25.09
C ARG A 124 -13.48 31.00 24.35
#